data_AF-A0A8J5JMU2-F1
#
_entry.id   AF-A0A8J5JMU2-F1
#
_cell.length_a   1.000
_cell.length_b   1.000
_cell.length_c   1.000
_cell.angle_alpha   90.00
_cell.angle_beta   90.00
_cell.angle_gamma   90.00
#
_symmetry.space_group_name_H-M   'P 1'
#
loop_
_entity.id
_entity.type
_entity.pdbx_description
1 polymer ?
#
loop_
_entity_poly.entity_id
_entity_poly.type
_entity_poly.pdbx_seq_one_letter_code
_entity_poly.pdbx_strand_id
1 'polypeptide(L)'
;MTCGVLGQVHMTCGVLGQVHMTCGVLGQVHMTCGVLGQVHMTCGVLGQVHMTCGVLGQVHMTCGVLGQVHMTCGVLGQVHMTCGVLGQVHMTCGVLGQVHMTCGVLGQVHMTCGVLGQVHMTCGVLGQVHMTCGVLGQVHMTCGVLGQVHMTCEG
;
A
#
# COMPACT_ATOMS: atom_id res chain seq x y z
N MET A 1 -14.29 -9.75 -7.57
CA MET A 1 -15.12 -8.76 -8.29
C MET A 1 -14.25 -7.95 -9.23
N THR A 2 -14.68 -7.77 -10.48
CA THR A 2 -14.02 -6.93 -11.49
C THR A 2 -14.96 -5.78 -11.84
N CYS A 3 -14.49 -4.54 -11.84
CA CYS A 3 -15.34 -3.38 -12.13
C CYS A 3 -14.57 -2.28 -12.89
N GLY A 4 -15.21 -1.69 -13.91
CA GLY A 4 -14.72 -0.54 -14.66
C GLY A 4 -15.68 0.63 -14.50
N VAL A 5 -15.25 1.75 -13.92
CA VAL A 5 -16.16 2.86 -13.54
C VAL A 5 -15.64 4.22 -13.99
N LEU A 6 -16.54 5.05 -14.50
CA LEU A 6 -16.35 6.49 -14.65
C LEU A 6 -17.08 7.19 -13.49
N GLY A 7 -16.34 7.78 -12.54
CA GLY A 7 -16.93 8.40 -11.35
C GLY A 7 -16.39 7.86 -10.02
N GLN A 8 -17.27 7.55 -9.07
CA GLN A 8 -16.88 7.14 -7.71
C GLN A 8 -17.25 5.68 -7.42
N VAL A 9 -16.33 4.96 -6.77
CA VAL A 9 -16.55 3.61 -6.25
C VAL A 9 -16.38 3.64 -4.74
N HIS A 10 -17.40 3.21 -4.01
CA HIS A 10 -17.34 3.03 -2.56
C HIS A 10 -17.65 1.59 -2.19
N MET A 11 -16.74 0.93 -1.48
CA MET A 11 -16.86 -0.48 -1.11
C MET A 11 -16.46 -0.69 0.35
N THR A 12 -17.28 -1.43 1.09
CA THR A 12 -16.99 -1.85 2.46
C THR A 12 -17.29 -3.33 2.60
N CYS A 13 -16.37 -4.10 3.18
CA CYS A 13 -16.51 -5.55 3.25
C CYS A 13 -15.92 -6.14 4.54
N GLY A 14 -16.63 -7.11 5.13
CA GLY A 14 -16.17 -7.90 6.27
C GLY A 14 -16.31 -9.39 5.95
N VAL A 15 -15.20 -10.15 5.88
CA VAL A 15 -15.21 -11.53 5.35
C VAL A 15 -14.41 -12.50 6.20
N LEU A 16 -14.95 -13.70 6.36
CA LEU A 16 -14.21 -14.89 6.79
C LEU A 16 -13.81 -15.68 5.55
N GLY A 17 -12.52 -15.72 5.19
CA GLY A 17 -12.04 -16.39 3.98
C GLY A 17 -11.30 -15.48 3.00
N GLN A 18 -11.68 -15.51 1.73
CA GLN A 18 -10.92 -14.88 0.64
C GLN A 18 -11.68 -13.69 0.03
N VAL A 19 -10.99 -12.58 -0.18
CA VAL A 19 -11.50 -11.44 -0.95
C VAL A 19 -10.60 -11.23 -2.15
N HIS A 20 -11.17 -11.30 -3.36
CA HIS A 20 -10.47 -10.99 -4.60
C HIS A 20 -11.14 -9.83 -5.33
N MET A 21 -10.39 -8.76 -5.58
CA MET A 21 -10.89 -7.50 -6.10
C MET A 21 -9.98 -6.95 -7.19
N THR A 22 -10.57 -6.53 -8.30
CA THR A 22 -9.86 -5.89 -9.41
C THR A 22 -10.70 -4.71 -9.90
N CYS A 23 -10.12 -3.52 -10.00
CA CYS A 23 -10.89 -2.34 -10.41
C CYS A 23 -10.10 -1.39 -11.32
N GLY A 24 -10.76 -0.87 -12.36
CA GLY A 24 -10.27 0.21 -13.22
C GLY A 24 -11.16 1.43 -13.10
N VAL A 25 -10.66 2.58 -12.65
CA VAL A 25 -11.51 3.76 -12.39
C VAL A 25 -10.93 5.05 -12.96
N LEU A 26 -11.80 5.83 -13.62
CA LEU A 26 -11.53 7.22 -13.96
C LEU A 26 -12.24 8.14 -12.97
N GLY A 27 -11.60 8.42 -11.84
CA GLY A 27 -12.23 9.14 -10.73
C GLY A 27 -11.73 8.70 -9.36
N GLN A 28 -12.64 8.37 -8.45
CA GLN A 28 -12.33 8.16 -7.02
C GLN A 28 -12.66 6.74 -6.59
N VAL A 29 -11.77 6.12 -5.83
CA VAL A 29 -11.98 4.81 -5.23
C VAL A 29 -11.80 4.92 -3.73
N HIS A 30 -12.82 4.53 -2.97
CA HIS A 30 -12.76 4.40 -1.52
C HIS A 30 -13.12 2.98 -1.11
N MET A 31 -12.17 2.28 -0.49
CA MET A 31 -12.38 0.90 -0.07
C MET A 31 -11.96 0.67 1.38
N THR A 32 -12.78 -0.08 2.10
CA THR A 32 -12.50 -0.51 3.47
C THR A 32 -12.78 -2.00 3.61
N CYS A 33 -11.81 -2.78 4.08
CA CYS A 33 -12.01 -4.22 4.30
C CYS A 33 -11.48 -4.71 5.64
N GLY A 34 -12.25 -5.62 6.27
CA GLY A 34 -11.87 -6.37 7.46
C GLY A 34 -11.93 -7.87 7.17
N VAL A 35 -10.81 -8.60 7.23
CA VAL A 35 -10.79 -10.00 6.77
C VAL A 35 -10.05 -10.92 7.74
N LEU A 36 -10.65 -12.08 8.03
CA LEU A 36 -9.97 -13.22 8.64
C LEU A 36 -9.61 -14.23 7.55
N GLY A 37 -8.41 -14.11 6.97
CA GLY A 37 -8.03 -14.87 5.78
C GLY A 37 -7.16 -14.07 4.83
N GLN A 38 -7.52 -14.03 3.55
CA GLN A 38 -6.67 -13.40 2.52
C GLN A 38 -7.41 -12.30 1.78
N VAL A 39 -6.68 -11.25 1.46
CA VAL A 39 -7.15 -10.15 0.61
C VAL A 39 -6.21 -10.03 -0.57
N HIS A 40 -6.76 -10.09 -1.78
CA HIS A 40 -6.06 -9.80 -3.02
C HIS A 40 -6.76 -8.65 -3.74
N MET A 41 -6.08 -7.52 -3.87
CA MET A 41 -6.61 -6.33 -4.52
C MET A 41 -5.69 -5.84 -5.62
N THR A 42 -6.29 -5.49 -6.74
CA THR A 42 -5.59 -4.87 -7.87
C THR A 42 -6.38 -3.66 -8.36
N CYS A 43 -5.77 -2.49 -8.42
CA CYS A 43 -6.45 -1.29 -8.91
C CYS A 43 -5.63 -0.51 -9.93
N GLY A 44 -6.29 -0.05 -10.99
CA GLY A 44 -5.75 0.88 -11.99
C GLY A 44 -6.60 2.15 -12.00
N VAL A 45 -6.06 3.30 -11.61
CA VAL A 45 -6.89 4.51 -11.41
C VAL A 45 -6.26 5.76 -12.03
N LEU A 46 -7.08 6.53 -12.75
CA LEU A 46 -6.77 7.91 -13.13
C LEU A 46 -7.55 8.85 -12.20
N GLY A 47 -6.92 9.29 -11.12
CA GLY A 47 -7.61 10.02 -10.05
C GLY A 47 -7.09 9.67 -8.66
N GLN A 48 -7.97 9.38 -7.71
CA GLN A 48 -7.55 9.13 -6.32
C GLN A 48 -8.00 7.76 -5.84
N VAL A 49 -7.16 7.16 -5.01
CA VAL A 49 -7.42 5.88 -4.36
C VAL A 49 -7.23 6.05 -2.86
N HIS A 50 -8.25 5.70 -2.09
CA HIS A 50 -8.19 5.57 -0.64
C HIS A 50 -8.54 4.12 -0.26
N MET A 51 -7.59 3.41 0.34
CA MET A 51 -7.81 2.03 0.78
C MET A 51 -7.41 1.86 2.24
N THR A 52 -8.27 1.18 2.99
CA THR A 52 -8.02 0.81 4.38
C THR A 52 -8.31 -0.68 4.56
N CYS A 53 -7.35 -1.44 5.09
CA CYS A 53 -7.54 -2.86 5.36
C CYS A 53 -7.08 -3.27 6.77
N GLY A 54 -7.89 -4.11 7.43
CA GLY A 54 -7.56 -4.78 8.69
C GLY A 54 -7.65 -6.29 8.50
N VAL A 55 -6.53 -7.01 8.63
CA VAL A 55 -6.50 -8.44 8.26
C VAL A 55 -5.78 -9.31 9.29
N LEU A 56 -6.40 -10.43 9.65
CA LEU A 56 -5.75 -11.54 10.34
C LEU A 56 -5.40 -12.62 9.32
N GLY A 57 -4.20 -12.55 8.75
CA GLY A 57 -3.82 -13.40 7.62
C GLY A 57 -2.92 -12.67 6.62
N GLN A 58 -3.30 -12.66 5.34
CA GLN A 58 -2.42 -12.13 4.29
C GLN A 58 -3.11 -11.04 3.47
N VAL A 59 -2.33 -10.04 3.08
CA VAL A 59 -2.78 -8.97 2.19
C VAL A 59 -1.84 -8.88 1.01
N HIS A 60 -2.38 -8.97 -0.19
CA HIS A 60 -1.71 -8.62 -1.42
C HIS A 60 -2.44 -7.44 -2.07
N MET A 61 -1.73 -6.32 -2.24
CA MET A 61 -2.27 -5.16 -2.94
C MET A 61 -1.32 -4.71 -4.05
N THR A 62 -1.89 -4.52 -5.23
CA THR A 62 -1.18 -3.95 -6.39
C THR A 62 -1.96 -2.74 -6.88
N CYS A 63 -1.31 -1.58 -6.98
CA CYS A 63 -1.93 -0.37 -7.51
C CYS A 63 -1.10 0.30 -8.60
N GLY A 64 -1.76 0.70 -9.69
CA GLY A 64 -1.21 1.53 -10.76
C GLY A 64 -2.03 2.82 -10.87
N VAL A 65 -1.46 3.97 -10.52
CA VAL A 65 -2.26 5.20 -10.39
C VAL A 65 -1.61 6.40 -11.06
N LEU A 66 -2.41 7.17 -11.80
CA LEU A 66 -2.06 8.50 -12.29
C LEU A 66 -2.82 9.54 -11.45
N GLY A 67 -2.22 9.99 -10.35
CA GLY A 67 -2.89 10.83 -9.37
C GLY A 67 -2.40 10.58 -7.95
N GLN A 68 -3.31 10.31 -7.01
CA GLN A 68 -2.96 10.16 -5.59
C GLN A 68 -3.40 8.81 -5.04
N VAL A 69 -2.56 8.26 -4.17
CA VAL A 69 -2.83 6.99 -3.48
C VAL A 69 -2.65 7.19 -1.99
N HIS A 70 -3.68 6.83 -1.22
CA HIS A 70 -3.61 6.71 0.22
C HIS A 70 -3.97 5.28 0.62
N MET A 71 -3.03 4.56 1.23
CA MET A 71 -3.23 3.20 1.68
C MET A 71 -2.87 3.06 3.15
N THR A 72 -3.77 2.44 3.92
CA THR A 72 -3.55 2.13 5.32
C THR A 72 -3.85 0.65 5.55
N CYS A 73 -2.92 -0.07 6.18
CA CYS A 73 -3.10 -1.48 6.49
C CYS A 73 -2.68 -1.81 7.92
N GLY A 74 -3.52 -2.60 8.61
CA GLY A 74 -3.23 -3.19 9.92
C GLY A 74 -3.33 -4.71 9.82
N VAL A 75 -2.21 -5.43 10.01
CA VAL A 75 -2.17 -6.87 9.72
C VAL A 75 -1.48 -7.70 10.80
N LEU A 76 -2.11 -8.79 11.20
CA LEU A 76 -1.48 -9.86 11.97
C LEU A 76 -1.13 -11.01 11.01
N GLY A 77 0.07 -10.99 10.44
CA GLY A 77 0.46 -11.93 9.38
C GLY A 77 1.38 -11.30 8.35
N GLN A 78 1.03 -11.35 7.06
CA GLN A 78 1.91 -10.86 6.00
C GLN A 78 1.23 -9.82 5.13
N VAL A 79 2.02 -8.84 4.71
CA VAL A 79 1.61 -7.79 3.78
C VAL A 79 2.57 -7.76 2.61
N HIS A 80 2.02 -7.84 1.40
CA HIS A 80 2.73 -7.57 0.17
C HIS A 80 2.03 -6.42 -0.57
N MET A 81 2.73 -5.30 -0.72
CA MET A 81 2.22 -4.12 -1.42
C MET A 81 3.14 -3.72 -2.56
N THR A 82 2.54 -3.53 -3.73
CA THR A 82 3.22 -3.05 -4.92
C THR A 82 2.50 -1.81 -5.45
N CYS A 83 3.22 -0.69 -5.57
CA CYS A 83 2.69 0.55 -6.12
C CYS A 83 3.51 1.07 -7.32
N GLY A 84 2.81 1.43 -8.39
CA GLY A 84 3.36 2.19 -9.52
C GLY A 84 2.57 3.48 -9.69
N VAL A 85 3.16 4.64 -9.40
CA VAL A 85 2.39 5.90 -9.33
C VAL A 85 3.07 7.04 -10.06
N LEU A 86 2.29 7.77 -10.86
CA LEU A 86 2.63 9.09 -11.36
C LEU A 86 1.84 10.13 -10.56
N GLY A 87 2.47 10.76 -9.58
CA GLY A 87 1.81 11.65 -8.62
C GLY A 87 2.26 11.43 -7.19
N GLN A 88 1.34 11.29 -6.24
CA GLN A 88 1.68 11.19 -4.81
C GLN A 88 1.21 9.87 -4.21
N VAL A 89 2.03 9.34 -3.32
CA VAL A 89 1.73 8.11 -2.57
C VAL A 89 1.89 8.37 -1.08
N HIS A 90 0.85 8.03 -0.32
CA HIS A 90 0.90 7.95 1.12
C HIS A 90 0.56 6.52 1.55
N MET A 91 1.51 5.84 2.21
CA MET A 91 1.33 4.49 2.70
C MET A 91 1.60 4.40 4.19
N THR A 92 0.69 3.74 4.90
CA THR A 92 0.86 3.45 6.33
C THR A 92 0.62 1.97 6.60
N CYS A 93 1.59 1.30 7.20
CA CYS A 93 1.50 -0.10 7.61
C CYS A 93 1.76 -0.29 9.10
N GLY A 94 0.89 -1.04 9.77
CA GLY A 94 1.08 -1.56 11.12
C GLY A 94 1.00 -3.08 11.11
N VAL A 95 2.11 -3.79 11.34
CA VAL A 95 2.15 -5.25 11.12
C VAL A 95 2.82 -6.00 12.25
N LEU A 96 2.18 -7.07 12.72
CA LEU A 96 2.80 -8.10 13.56
C LEU A 96 3.12 -9.32 12.69
N GLY A 97 4.33 -9.37 12.14
CA GLY A 97 4.70 -10.36 11.13
C GLY A 97 5.63 -9.79 10.07
N GLN A 98 5.32 -9.98 8.79
CA GLN A 98 6.23 -9.58 7.71
C GLN A 98 5.59 -8.57 6.77
N VAL A 99 6.41 -7.63 6.32
CA VAL A 99 6.02 -6.64 5.32
C VAL A 99 6.99 -6.69 4.15
N HIS A 100 6.44 -6.80 2.95
CA HIS A 100 7.15 -6.58 1.71
C HIS A 100 6.49 -5.42 0.96
N MET A 101 7.25 -4.36 0.74
CA MET A 101 6.78 -3.19 0.00
C MET A 101 7.67 -2.93 -1.20
N THR A 102 7.06 -2.73 -2.36
CA THR A 102 7.75 -2.31 -3.57
C THR A 102 7.04 -1.09 -4.15
N CYS A 103 7.76 0.00 -4.39
CA CYS A 103 7.17 1.19 -5.00
C CYS A 103 8.05 1.77 -6.10
N GLY A 104 7.42 2.08 -7.25
CA GLY A 104 7.98 2.85 -8.35
C GLY A 104 7.20 4.14 -8.54
N VAL A 105 7.81 5.30 -8.30
CA VAL A 105 7.07 6.58 -8.30
C VAL A 105 7.77 7.68 -9.09
N LEU A 106 6.99 8.37 -9.92
CA LEU A 106 7.33 9.67 -10.50
C LEU A 106 6.55 10.74 -9.72
N GLY A 107 7.18 11.40 -8.75
CA GLY A 107 6.50 12.35 -7.86
C GLY A 107 6.93 12.22 -6.40
N GLN A 108 5.99 12.25 -5.46
CA GLN A 108 6.33 12.21 -4.02
C GLN A 108 5.82 10.94 -3.36
N VAL A 109 6.60 10.43 -2.43
CA VAL A 109 6.27 9.25 -1.63
C VAL A 109 6.42 9.58 -0.16
N HIS A 110 5.38 9.28 0.62
CA HIS A 110 5.41 9.25 2.06
C HIS A 110 5.06 7.84 2.53
N MET A 111 5.98 7.16 3.19
CA MET A 111 5.75 5.84 3.75
C MET A 111 6.02 5.82 5.24
N THR A 112 5.10 5.24 6.00
CA THR A 112 5.25 5.01 7.43
C THR A 112 4.98 3.54 7.72
N CYS A 113 5.90 2.85 8.39
CA CYS A 113 5.68 1.46 8.79
C CYS A 113 6.06 1.22 10.25
N GLY A 114 5.16 0.63 11.02
CA GLY A 114 5.40 0.11 12.36
C GLY A 114 5.31 -1.41 12.35
N VAL A 115 6.41 -2.12 12.62
CA VAL A 115 6.46 -3.58 12.47
C VAL A 115 7.10 -4.28 13.66
N LEU A 116 6.43 -5.30 14.17
CA LEU A 116 7.00 -6.27 15.09
C LEU A 116 7.32 -7.56 14.32
N GLY A 117 8.51 -7.63 13.70
CA GLY A 117 8.85 -8.76 12.83
C GLY A 117 9.88 -8.44 11.77
N GLN A 118 9.57 -8.60 10.48
CA GLN A 118 10.53 -8.28 9.41
C GLN A 118 9.93 -7.35 8.38
N VAL A 119 10.79 -6.48 7.85
CA VAL A 119 10.43 -5.53 6.80
C VAL A 119 11.41 -5.63 5.66
N HIS A 120 10.88 -5.78 4.45
CA HIS A 120 11.61 -5.64 3.21
C HIS A 120 10.99 -4.51 2.38
N MET A 121 11.73 -3.44 2.13
CA MET A 121 11.27 -2.33 1.29
C MET A 121 12.19 -2.12 0.11
N THR A 122 11.60 -2.00 -1.07
CA THR A 122 12.29 -1.62 -2.29
C THR A 122 11.61 -0.40 -2.91
N CYS A 123 12.37 0.68 -3.12
CA CYS A 123 11.85 1.93 -3.69
C CYS A 123 12.66 2.40 -4.90
N GLY A 124 11.97 2.77 -5.98
CA GLY A 124 12.53 3.43 -7.15
C GLY A 124 11.78 4.73 -7.41
N VAL A 125 12.39 5.89 -7.14
CA VAL A 125 11.67 7.18 -7.18
C VAL A 125 12.43 8.23 -7.97
N LEU A 126 11.73 8.92 -8.86
CA LEU A 126 12.20 10.16 -9.49
C LEU A 126 11.36 11.32 -8.94
N GLY A 127 11.89 11.96 -7.89
CA GLY A 127 11.17 12.95 -7.09
C GLY A 127 11.56 12.88 -5.62
N GLN A 128 10.58 13.00 -4.72
CA GLN A 128 10.85 13.10 -3.28
C GLN A 128 10.37 11.87 -2.53
N VAL A 129 11.16 11.46 -1.54
CA VAL A 129 10.81 10.33 -0.68
C VAL A 129 10.96 10.72 0.78
N HIS A 130 9.91 10.50 1.54
CA HIS A 130 9.91 10.53 3.00
C HIS A 130 9.54 9.14 3.51
N MET A 131 10.44 8.47 4.21
CA MET A 131 10.15 7.19 4.86
C MET A 131 10.43 7.26 6.35
N THR A 132 9.49 6.73 7.12
CA THR A 132 9.62 6.51 8.56
C THR A 132 9.35 5.05 8.85
N CYS A 133 10.28 4.36 9.52
CA CYS A 133 10.09 2.99 9.96
C CYS A 133 10.35 2.85 11.46
N GLY A 134 9.44 2.16 12.17
CA GLY A 134 9.57 1.77 13.56
C GLY A 134 9.53 0.25 13.65
N VAL A 135 10.68 -0.42 13.75
CA VAL A 135 10.74 -1.88 13.61
C VAL A 135 11.45 -2.52 14.78
N LEU A 136 10.69 -3.29 15.58
CA LEU A 136 11.26 -4.18 16.57
C LEU A 136 11.45 -5.57 15.92
N GLY A 137 12.57 -5.73 15.21
CA GLY A 137 12.89 -6.91 14.42
C GLY A 137 13.97 -6.65 13.37
N GLN A 138 13.85 -7.21 12.15
CA GLN A 138 14.84 -6.97 11.09
C GLN A 138 14.28 -6.10 9.96
N VAL A 139 15.15 -5.30 9.37
CA VAL A 139 14.82 -4.41 8.26
C VAL A 139 15.83 -4.58 7.14
N HIS A 140 15.33 -4.75 5.92
CA HIS A 140 16.10 -4.65 4.69
C HIS A 140 15.49 -3.59 3.79
N MET A 141 16.28 -2.60 3.40
CA MET A 141 15.84 -1.51 2.53
C MET A 141 16.77 -1.34 1.35
N THR A 142 16.19 -1.27 0.15
CA THR A 142 16.85 -0.90 -1.09
C THR A 142 16.14 0.29 -1.71
N CYS A 143 16.86 1.37 -1.97
CA CYS A 143 16.28 2.57 -2.59
C CYS A 143 17.18 3.13 -3.68
N GLY A 144 16.60 3.32 -4.86
CA GLY A 144 17.17 4.10 -5.96
C GLY A 144 16.35 5.36 -6.16
N VAL A 145 16.88 6.51 -5.74
CA VAL A 145 16.17 7.78 -5.84
C VAL A 145 16.98 8.79 -6.64
N LEU A 146 16.32 9.40 -7.63
CA LEU A 146 16.84 10.56 -8.34
C LEU A 146 16.02 11.79 -7.91
N GLY A 147 16.44 12.42 -6.82
CA GLY A 147 15.75 13.53 -6.16
C GLY A 147 16.16 13.64 -4.69
N GLN A 148 15.27 14.06 -3.78
CA GLN A 148 15.63 14.12 -2.35
C GLN A 148 14.97 13.00 -1.55
N VAL A 149 15.69 12.57 -0.51
CA VAL A 149 15.32 11.45 0.35
C VAL A 149 15.48 11.87 1.79
N HIS A 150 14.45 11.66 2.58
CA HIS A 150 14.50 11.67 4.03
C HIS A 150 14.06 10.31 4.54
N MET A 151 14.95 9.63 5.26
CA MET A 151 14.67 8.34 5.88
C MET A 151 14.96 8.40 7.37
N THR A 152 13.98 7.98 8.15
CA THR A 152 14.07 7.80 9.60
C THR A 152 13.70 6.37 9.90
N CYS A 153 14.58 5.65 10.60
CA CYS A 153 14.31 4.28 11.02
C CYS A 153 14.74 4.11 12.45
N GLU A 154 13.78 3.77 13.30
CA GLU A 154 13.92 3.54 14.73
C GLU A 154 13.55 2.07 14.99
N GLY A 155 14.19 1.44 15.97
CA GLY A 155 13.99 0.02 16.31
C GLY A 155 14.30 -0.24 17.76
#